data_AF-A0A9D2S5C0-F1
#
_entry.id   AF-A0A9D2S5C0-F1
#
_cell.length_a   1.000
_cell.length_b   1.000
_cell.length_c   1.000
_cell.angle_alpha   90.00
_cell.angle_beta   90.00
_cell.angle_gamma   90.00
#
_symmetry.space_group_name_H-M   'P 1'
#
loop_
_entity.id
_entity.type
_entity.pdbx_description
1 polymer ?
#
loop_
_entity_poly.entity_id
_entity_poly.type
_entity_poly.pdbx_seq_one_letter_code
_entity_poly.pdbx_strand_id
1 'polypeptide(L)' 'MTPFKTLKQCAQDSGISLYWWRMAVKNNRVPYFRSGNKFYVDYDAALEKIRKGEAV' A
#
# COMPACT_ATOMS: atom_id res chain seq x y z
N MET A 1 12.39 -0.75 12.28
CA MET A 1 12.73 -1.15 10.89
C MET A 1 11.69 -0.49 10.00
N THR A 2 12.08 0.36 9.05
CA THR A 2 11.15 1.24 8.32
C THR A 2 10.23 0.39 7.41
N PRO A 3 8.93 0.24 7.72
CA PRO A 3 8.03 -0.75 7.10
C PRO A 3 7.51 -0.32 5.71
N PHE A 4 8.25 0.57 5.05
CA PHE A 4 7.82 1.21 3.83
C PHE A 4 8.32 0.45 2.60
N LYS A 5 7.37 -0.12 1.86
CA LYS A 5 7.64 -0.90 0.65
C LYS A 5 7.13 -0.17 -0.58
N THR A 6 7.75 -0.44 -1.72
CA THR A 6 7.23 0.06 -3.00
C THR A 6 5.91 -0.65 -3.34
N LEU A 7 5.05 -0.02 -4.14
CA LEU A 7 3.80 -0.65 -4.60
C LEU A 7 4.01 -2.03 -5.26
N LYS A 8 5.14 -2.20 -5.98
CA LYS A 8 5.50 -3.48 -6.59
C LYS A 8 5.79 -4.55 -5.54
N GLN A 9 6.57 -4.23 -4.51
CA GLN A 9 6.85 -5.14 -3.40
C GLN A 9 5.58 -5.45 -2.60
N CYS A 10 4.74 -4.44 -2.31
CA CYS A 10 3.47 -4.67 -1.62
C CYS A 10 2.59 -5.66 -2.40
N ALA A 11 2.51 -5.52 -3.72
CA ALA A 11 1.74 -6.43 -4.57
C ALA A 11 2.30 -7.86 -4.54
N GLN A 12 3.63 -8.00 -4.57
CA GLN A 12 4.31 -9.29 -4.56
C GLN A 12 4.13 -10.01 -3.22
N ASP A 13 4.26 -9.28 -2.11
CA ASP A 13 4.19 -9.84 -0.76
C ASP A 13 2.76 -10.14 -0.32
N SER A 14 1.80 -9.28 -0.67
CA SER A 14 0.39 -9.46 -0.27
C SER A 14 -0.40 -10.37 -1.22
N GLY A 15 0.14 -10.69 -2.40
CA GLY A 15 -0.61 -11.37 -3.48
C GLY A 15 -1.74 -10.51 -4.07
N ILE A 16 -1.83 -9.23 -3.73
CA ILE A 16 -2.86 -8.31 -4.24
C ILE A 16 -2.33 -7.65 -5.52
N SER A 17 -3.20 -7.41 -6.50
CA SER A 17 -2.78 -6.80 -7.76
C SER A 17 -2.13 -5.41 -7.56
N LEU A 18 -1.11 -5.13 -8.37
CA LEU A 18 -0.46 -3.81 -8.39
C LEU A 18 -1.47 -2.69 -8.73
N TYR A 19 -2.48 -2.99 -9.55
CA TYR A 19 -3.55 -2.06 -9.88
C TYR A 19 -4.34 -1.65 -8.65
N TRP A 20 -4.71 -2.61 -7.80
CA TRP A 20 -5.41 -2.33 -6.54
C TRP A 20 -4.57 -1.41 -5.64
N TRP A 21 -3.28 -1.68 -5.48
CA TRP A 21 -2.39 -0.83 -4.69
C TRP A 21 -2.27 0.60 -5.24
N ARG A 22 -2.23 0.76 -6.57
CA ARG A 22 -2.27 2.09 -7.22
C ARG A 22 -3.57 2.82 -6.94
N MET A 23 -4.70 2.12 -7.02
CA MET A 23 -6.01 2.69 -6.72
C MET A 23 -6.16 3.03 -5.23
N ALA A 24 -5.66 2.18 -4.34
CA ALA A 24 -5.68 2.42 -2.89
C ALA A 24 -4.88 3.68 -2.52
N VAL A 25 -3.71 3.90 -3.13
CA VAL A 25 -2.95 5.15 -2.98
C VAL A 25 -3.69 6.33 -3.59
N LYS A 26 -4.21 6.21 -4.81
CA LYS A 26 -4.94 7.30 -5.48
C LYS A 26 -6.19 7.74 -4.69
N ASN A 27 -6.84 6.81 -4.01
CA ASN A 27 -8.03 7.03 -3.20
C ASN A 27 -7.72 7.28 -1.71
N ASN A 28 -6.45 7.46 -1.32
CA ASN A 28 -6.01 7.66 0.08
C ASN A 28 -6.49 6.58 1.08
N ARG A 29 -6.69 5.33 0.62
CA ARG A 29 -7.19 4.22 1.45
C ARG A 29 -6.10 3.55 2.28
N VAL A 30 -4.84 3.71 1.89
CA VAL A 30 -3.69 3.15 2.59
C VAL A 30 -2.70 4.25 2.95
N PRO A 31 -1.99 4.15 4.08
CA PRO A 31 -0.94 5.08 4.42
C PRO A 31 0.22 4.97 3.43
N TYR A 32 0.55 6.08 2.77
CA TYR A 32 1.66 6.14 1.81
C TYR A 32 2.40 7.47 1.94
N PHE A 33 3.64 7.47 1.46
CA PHE A 33 4.37 8.70 1.16
C PHE A 33 4.94 8.63 -0.26
N ARG A 34 5.19 9.80 -0.83
CA ARG A 34 5.78 9.95 -2.16
C ARG A 34 7.23 10.42 -2.01
N SER A 35 8.14 9.77 -2.73
CA SER A 35 9.53 10.20 -2.86
C SER A 35 9.87 10.30 -4.35
N GLY A 36 9.98 11.54 -4.84
CA GLY A 36 10.07 11.84 -6.26
C GLY A 36 8.88 11.30 -7.05
N ASN A 37 9.12 10.40 -7.99
CA ASN A 37 8.08 9.74 -8.80
C ASN A 37 7.66 8.37 -8.27
N LYS A 38 8.15 7.96 -7.10
CA LYS A 38 7.83 6.66 -6.50
C LYS A 38 6.90 6.82 -5.30
N PHE A 39 5.98 5.86 -5.16
CA PHE A 39 5.11 5.72 -4.01
C PHE A 39 5.59 4.59 -3.12
N TYR A 40 5.66 4.88 -1.83
CA TYR A 40 6.03 3.97 -0.78
C TYR A 40 4.87 3.85 0.19
N VAL A 41 4.51 2.62 0.55
CA VAL A 41 3.36 2.30 1.40
C VAL A 41 3.88 1.69 2.69
N ASP A 42 3.32 2.13 3.81
CA ASP A 42 3.52 1.43 5.08
C ASP A 42 2.77 0.10 5.00
N TYR A 43 3.52 -0.98 4.76
CA TYR A 43 2.93 -2.26 4.40
C TYR A 43 2.14 -2.87 5.55
N ASP A 44 2.66 -2.77 6.77
CA ASP A 44 2.06 -3.36 7.96
C ASP A 44 0.76 -2.60 8.31
N ALA A 45 0.82 -1.27 8.33
CA ALA A 45 -0.37 -0.45 8.57
C ALA A 45 -1.43 -0.58 7.46
N ALA A 46 -1.00 -0.75 6.21
CA ALA A 46 -1.92 -1.01 5.10
C ALA A 46 -2.59 -2.39 5.23
N LEU A 47 -1.84 -3.44 5.59
CA LEU A 47 -2.39 -4.78 5.84
C LEU A 47 -3.41 -4.78 6.98
N GLU A 48 -3.16 -4.05 8.05
CA GLU A 48 -4.12 -3.91 9.15
C GLU A 48 -5.44 -3.29 8.68
N LYS A 49 -5.40 -2.21 7.89
CA LYS A 49 -6.60 -1.59 7.33
C LYS A 49 -7.35 -2.53 6.38
N ILE A 50 -6.63 -3.29 5.56
CA ILE A 50 -7.22 -4.27 4.65
C ILE A 50 -7.90 -5.39 5.45
N ARG A 51 -7.24 -5.93 6.48
CA ARG A 51 -7.79 -7.00 7.34
C ARG A 51 -9.00 -6.53 8.15
N LYS A 52 -9.02 -5.28 8.60
CA LYS A 52 -10.18 -4.68 9.29
C LYS A 52 -11.37 -4.42 8.36
N GLY A 53 -11.21 -4.61 7.05
CA GLY A 53 -12.28 -4.37 6.07
C GLY A 53 -12.58 -2.88 5.85
N GLU A 54 -11.70 -1.97 6.29
CA GLU A 54 -11.88 -0.52 6.15
C GLU A 54 -11.49 0.00 4.75
N ALA A 55 -10.91 -0.86 3.92
CA ALA A 55 -10.56 -0.54 2.54
C ALA A 55 -11.78 -0.69 1.59
N VAL A 56 -12.88 0.01 1.87
CA VAL A 56 -14.10 0.03 1.02
C VAL A 56 -14.09 1.17 0.04
#